data_AF-A0A6I2RH31-F1
#
_entry.id   AF-A0A6I2RH31-F1
#
_cell.length_a   1.000
_cell.length_b   1.000
_cell.length_c   1.000
_cell.angle_alpha   90.00
_cell.angle_beta   90.00
_cell.angle_gamma   90.00
#
_symmetry.space_group_name_H-M   'P 1'
#
loop_
_entity.id
_entity.type
_entity.pdbx_description
1 polymer ?
#
loop_
_entity_poly.entity_id
_entity_poly.type
_entity_poly.pdbx_seq_one_letter_code
_entity_poly.pdbx_strand_id
1 'polypeptide(L)'
;MNNFDEPVKKAETDAEILDALQGVKLTQDEIRRGACGGMGLAFFQAYYEKLPEEVARRLTEIDTEAVGHITRATGLNLSGSLLDRFGEKLASDAAFAQVIRAANVYRGRLGYAPLGPDGWPEVET
;
A
#
# COMPACT_ATOMS: atom_id res chain seq x y z
N MET A 1 -29.58 1.66 -1.74
CA MET A 1 -28.27 1.23 -1.21
C MET A 1 -27.23 2.10 -1.89
N ASN A 2 -26.36 2.76 -1.13
CA ASN A 2 -25.27 3.54 -1.70
C ASN A 2 -24.16 2.58 -2.15
N ASN A 3 -23.56 2.79 -3.32
CA ASN A 3 -22.46 1.97 -3.89
C ASN A 3 -21.17 1.95 -3.03
N PHE A 4 -21.18 2.51 -1.82
CA PHE A 4 -20.04 2.57 -0.90
C PHE A 4 -19.95 1.35 0.04
N ASP A 5 -20.99 0.51 0.10
CA ASP A 5 -21.02 -0.70 0.94
C ASP A 5 -20.62 -1.98 0.17
N GLU A 6 -20.34 -1.88 -1.13
CA GLU A 6 -19.87 -3.05 -1.89
C GLU A 6 -18.40 -3.36 -1.52
N PRO A 7 -18.07 -4.63 -1.24
CA PRO A 7 -16.70 -5.01 -0.94
C PRO A 7 -15.79 -4.70 -2.13
N VAL A 8 -14.63 -4.10 -1.87
CA VAL A 8 -13.63 -3.79 -2.90
C VAL A 8 -13.31 -5.06 -3.69
N LYS A 9 -13.50 -5.00 -5.02
CA LYS A 9 -13.15 -6.12 -5.91
C LYS A 9 -11.66 -6.40 -5.77
N LYS A 10 -11.34 -7.66 -5.41
CA LYS A 10 -9.95 -8.14 -5.30
C LYS A 10 -9.32 -8.26 -6.68
N ALA A 11 -8.01 -8.01 -6.75
CA ALA A 11 -7.21 -8.29 -7.94
C ALA A 11 -7.21 -9.79 -8.23
N GLU A 12 -7.33 -10.17 -9.50
CA GLU A 12 -7.45 -11.57 -9.93
C GLU A 12 -6.23 -12.01 -10.74
N THR A 13 -5.57 -11.06 -11.40
CA THR A 13 -4.41 -11.31 -12.26
C THR A 13 -3.10 -10.85 -11.64
N ASP A 14 -1.97 -11.44 -12.04
CA ASP A 14 -0.63 -10.99 -11.60
C ASP A 14 -0.41 -9.49 -11.89
N ALA A 15 -0.99 -8.96 -12.98
CA ALA A 15 -0.90 -7.55 -13.36
C ALA A 15 -1.71 -6.64 -12.41
N GLU A 16 -2.94 -7.01 -12.04
CA GLU A 16 -3.75 -6.25 -11.08
C GLU A 16 -3.16 -6.32 -9.67
N ILE A 17 -2.58 -7.47 -9.28
CA ILE A 17 -1.88 -7.60 -8.00
C ILE A 17 -0.66 -6.68 -7.98
N LEU A 18 0.11 -6.65 -9.07
CA LEU A 18 1.24 -5.74 -9.19
C LEU A 18 0.79 -4.27 -9.12
N ASP A 19 -0.27 -3.89 -9.82
CA ASP A 19 -0.84 -2.53 -9.78
C ASP A 19 -1.22 -2.13 -8.34
N ALA A 20 -1.91 -3.02 -7.62
CA ALA A 20 -2.28 -2.79 -6.22
C ALA A 20 -1.03 -2.65 -5.32
N LEU A 21 -0.03 -3.52 -5.46
CA LEU A 21 1.22 -3.43 -4.68
C LEU A 21 2.00 -2.14 -4.99
N GLN A 22 2.00 -1.69 -6.26
CA GLN A 22 2.64 -0.44 -6.65
C GLN A 22 1.88 0.77 -6.10
N GLY A 23 0.55 0.74 -6.04
CA GLY A 23 -0.27 1.76 -5.37
C GLY A 23 0.00 1.84 -3.86
N VAL A 24 0.11 0.69 -3.18
CA VAL A 24 0.54 0.64 -1.77
C VAL A 24 1.94 1.25 -1.61
N LYS A 25 2.90 0.89 -2.47
CA LYS A 25 4.26 1.45 -2.43
C LYS A 25 4.28 2.97 -2.60
N LEU A 26 3.53 3.48 -3.59
CA LEU A 26 3.48 4.92 -3.88
C LEU A 26 2.91 5.70 -2.69
N THR A 27 1.81 5.22 -2.13
CA THR A 27 1.18 5.86 -0.95
C THR A 27 2.05 5.75 0.30
N GLN A 28 2.80 4.66 0.50
CA GLN A 28 3.80 4.59 1.55
C GLN A 28 4.90 5.64 1.38
N ASP A 29 5.46 5.82 0.18
CA ASP A 29 6.48 6.84 -0.09
C ASP A 29 5.96 8.27 0.20
N GLU A 30 4.71 8.55 -0.17
CA GLU A 30 4.05 9.82 0.14
C GLU A 30 3.86 10.06 1.65
N ILE A 31 3.38 9.04 2.38
CA ILE A 31 3.21 9.08 3.84
C ILE A 31 4.56 9.32 4.52
N ARG A 32 5.60 8.61 4.09
CA ARG A 32 6.97 8.74 4.61
C ARG A 32 7.58 10.12 4.39
N ARG A 33 7.19 10.79 3.30
CA ARG A 33 7.62 12.17 3.00
C ARG A 33 6.76 13.24 3.69
N GLY A 34 5.72 12.83 4.44
CA GLY A 34 4.73 13.74 5.01
C GLY A 34 3.95 14.52 3.93
N ALA A 35 3.95 14.03 2.69
CA ALA A 35 3.44 14.75 1.52
C ALA A 35 1.93 14.56 1.33
N CYS A 36 1.35 13.50 1.92
CA CYS A 36 -0.04 13.16 1.73
C CYS A 36 -0.70 12.94 3.09
N GLY A 37 -1.58 13.86 3.48
CA GLY A 37 -2.34 13.82 4.73
C GLY A 37 -3.38 12.68 4.75
N GLY A 38 -4.54 12.89 5.36
CA GLY A 38 -5.60 11.88 5.43
C GLY A 38 -6.01 11.26 4.07
N MET A 39 -5.85 11.97 2.95
CA MET A 39 -6.15 11.45 1.62
C MET A 39 -5.20 10.31 1.18
N GLY A 40 -3.91 10.39 1.53
CA GLY A 40 -2.92 9.35 1.21
C GLY A 40 -3.21 8.03 1.93
N LEU A 41 -3.70 8.12 3.17
CA LEU A 41 -4.16 6.96 3.92
C LEU A 41 -5.38 6.30 3.25
N ALA A 42 -6.34 7.09 2.76
CA ALA A 42 -7.50 6.55 2.06
C ALA A 42 -7.09 5.80 0.77
N PHE A 43 -6.14 6.34 0.01
CA PHE A 43 -5.58 5.64 -1.16
C PHE A 43 -4.82 4.37 -0.75
N PHE A 44 -3.98 4.44 0.29
CA PHE A 44 -3.28 3.28 0.82
C PHE A 44 -4.27 2.15 1.16
N GLN A 45 -5.34 2.48 1.88
CA GLN A 45 -6.38 1.51 2.23
C GLN A 45 -7.02 0.89 0.98
N ALA A 46 -7.42 1.73 0.02
CA ALA A 46 -8.06 1.26 -1.21
C ALA A 46 -7.17 0.29 -2.01
N TYR A 47 -5.86 0.57 -2.11
CA TYR A 47 -4.92 -0.34 -2.79
C TYR A 47 -4.67 -1.61 -1.97
N TYR A 48 -4.52 -1.49 -0.65
CA TYR A 48 -4.32 -2.64 0.23
C TYR A 48 -5.53 -3.59 0.21
N GLU A 49 -6.74 -3.04 0.23
CA GLU A 49 -7.98 -3.81 0.18
C GLU A 49 -8.22 -4.47 -1.18
N LYS A 50 -7.60 -4.01 -2.27
CA LYS A 50 -7.61 -4.72 -3.56
C LYS A 50 -6.75 -5.97 -3.56
N LEU A 51 -5.77 -6.10 -2.66
CA LEU A 51 -4.89 -7.27 -2.65
C LEU A 51 -5.68 -8.55 -2.35
N PRO A 52 -5.39 -9.67 -3.06
CA PRO A 52 -5.89 -10.97 -2.67
C PRO A 52 -5.48 -11.28 -1.22
N GLU A 53 -6.34 -11.99 -0.50
CA GLU A 53 -6.10 -12.30 0.92
C GLU A 53 -4.77 -13.01 1.15
N GLU A 54 -4.40 -13.94 0.26
CA GLU A 54 -3.13 -14.66 0.31
C GLU A 54 -1.89 -13.75 0.18
N VAL A 55 -2.02 -12.62 -0.53
CA VAL A 55 -0.95 -11.63 -0.70
C VAL A 55 -0.92 -10.71 0.51
N ALA A 56 -2.07 -10.17 0.91
CA ALA A 56 -2.19 -9.28 2.06
C ALA A 56 -1.69 -9.96 3.34
N ARG A 57 -2.03 -11.23 3.58
CA ARG A 57 -1.59 -11.99 4.77
C ARG A 57 -0.07 -12.20 4.86
N ARG A 58 0.65 -12.03 3.74
CA ARG A 58 2.11 -12.12 3.69
C ARG A 58 2.79 -10.77 3.94
N LEU A 59 2.04 -9.65 3.93
CA LEU A 59 2.54 -8.32 4.25
C LEU A 59 2.50 -8.06 5.77
N THR A 60 3.26 -8.86 6.50
CA THR A 60 3.26 -8.88 7.98
C THR A 60 3.79 -7.62 8.67
N GLU A 61 4.51 -6.76 7.94
CA GLU A 61 5.05 -5.50 8.49
C GLU A 61 4.03 -4.36 8.44
N ILE A 62 2.86 -4.58 7.84
CA ILE A 62 1.75 -3.62 7.79
C ILE A 62 0.76 -3.99 8.89
N ASP A 63 0.47 -3.04 9.78
CA ASP A 63 -0.56 -3.20 10.81
C ASP A 63 -1.96 -3.19 10.17
N THR A 64 -2.56 -4.37 10.02
CA THR A 64 -3.88 -4.55 9.40
C THR A 64 -5.03 -3.94 10.21
N GLU A 65 -4.89 -3.86 11.54
CA GLU A 65 -5.86 -3.18 12.39
C GLU A 65 -5.83 -1.68 12.12
N ALA A 66 -4.63 -1.10 11.96
CA ALA A 66 -4.48 0.29 11.55
C ALA A 66 -5.14 0.55 10.19
N VAL A 67 -5.00 -0.35 9.21
CA VAL A 67 -5.68 -0.22 7.90
C VAL A 67 -7.19 -0.12 8.07
N GLY A 68 -7.81 -1.01 8.86
CA GLY A 68 -9.26 -0.98 9.11
C GLY A 68 -9.74 0.28 9.84
N HIS A 69 -8.85 0.96 10.57
CA HIS A 69 -9.17 2.23 11.23
C HIS A 69 -9.06 3.46 10.33
N ILE A 70 -8.47 3.34 9.12
CA ILE A 70 -8.30 4.47 8.19
C ILE A 70 -9.64 5.08 7.82
N THR A 71 -10.65 4.33 7.33
CA THR A 71 -11.95 4.90 6.94
C THR A 71 -12.61 5.70 8.07
N ARG A 72 -12.45 5.25 9.32
CA ARG A 72 -12.96 5.97 10.50
C ARG A 72 -12.14 7.22 10.81
N ALA A 73 -10.85 7.20 10.51
CA ALA A 73 -9.90 8.25 10.83
C ALA A 73 -9.80 9.32 9.72
N THR A 74 -9.93 8.98 8.44
CA THR A 74 -9.84 9.93 7.32
C THR A 74 -11.04 10.87 7.23
N GLY A 75 -12.18 10.50 7.82
CA GLY A 75 -13.28 11.43 8.10
C GLY A 75 -12.94 12.54 9.12
N LEU A 76 -11.76 12.51 9.75
CA LEU A 76 -11.35 13.43 10.82
C LEU A 76 -10.26 14.45 10.43
N ASN A 77 -9.92 14.61 9.14
CA ASN A 77 -8.83 15.52 8.70
C ASN A 77 -7.52 15.30 9.51
N LEU A 78 -6.98 14.08 9.44
CA LEU A 78 -5.78 13.68 10.17
C LEU A 78 -4.57 14.56 9.80
N SER A 79 -3.87 15.03 10.83
CA SER A 79 -2.63 15.80 10.72
C SER A 79 -1.73 15.59 11.95
N GLY A 80 -0.46 15.96 11.83
CA GLY A 80 0.52 15.92 12.92
C GLY A 80 0.71 14.52 13.53
N SER A 81 0.85 14.46 14.86
CA SER A 81 1.24 13.23 15.59
C SER A 81 0.33 12.00 15.40
N LEU A 82 -0.89 12.20 14.90
CA LEU A 82 -1.79 11.08 14.59
C LEU A 82 -1.47 10.51 13.20
N LEU A 83 -1.17 11.36 12.22
CA LEU A 83 -0.70 10.95 10.90
C LEU A 83 0.66 10.24 11.01
N ASP A 84 1.57 10.75 11.86
CA ASP A 84 2.88 10.14 12.08
C ASP A 84 2.74 8.70 12.63
N ARG A 85 1.85 8.49 13.60
CA ARG A 85 1.56 7.15 14.15
C ARG A 85 0.98 6.19 13.13
N PHE A 86 0.12 6.68 12.23
CA PHE A 86 -0.34 5.87 11.10
C PHE A 86 0.82 5.58 10.13
N GLY A 87 1.69 6.55 9.87
CA GLY A 87 2.89 6.37 9.06
C GLY A 87 3.82 5.29 9.59
N GLU A 88 4.12 5.29 10.89
CA GLU A 88 4.94 4.24 11.51
C GLU A 88 4.34 2.84 11.37
N LYS A 89 3.01 2.72 11.45
CA LYS A 89 2.29 1.44 11.40
C LYS A 89 2.08 0.90 9.98
N LEU A 90 2.01 1.79 8.99
CA LEU A 90 1.62 1.45 7.62
C LEU A 90 2.76 1.56 6.62
N ALA A 91 3.73 2.45 6.89
CA ALA A 91 4.75 2.87 5.94
C ALA A 91 6.16 2.91 6.56
N SER A 92 6.41 2.12 7.61
CA SER A 92 7.75 1.90 8.16
C SER A 92 8.74 1.44 7.09
N ASP A 93 10.04 1.55 7.36
CA ASP A 93 11.10 1.06 6.44
C ASP A 93 10.93 -0.44 6.14
N ALA A 94 10.54 -1.22 7.15
CA ALA A 94 10.28 -2.64 7.02
C ALA A 94 9.06 -2.92 6.13
N ALA A 95 7.96 -2.19 6.34
CA ALA A 95 6.74 -2.29 5.53
C ALA A 95 7.01 -1.92 4.07
N PHE A 96 7.72 -0.82 3.83
CA PHE A 96 8.09 -0.37 2.48
C PHE A 96 8.96 -1.40 1.77
N ALA A 97 10.01 -1.90 2.44
CA ALA A 97 10.88 -2.93 1.89
C ALA A 97 10.13 -4.24 1.60
N GLN A 98 9.16 -4.62 2.45
CA GLN A 98 8.35 -5.82 2.23
C GLN A 98 7.44 -5.69 1.01
N VAL A 99 6.79 -4.54 0.82
CA VAL A 99 5.95 -4.28 -0.36
C VAL A 99 6.78 -4.32 -1.64
N ILE A 100 8.01 -3.76 -1.63
CA ILE A 100 8.94 -3.86 -2.76
C ILE A 100 9.25 -5.33 -3.09
N ARG A 101 9.59 -6.13 -2.08
CA ARG A 101 9.86 -7.57 -2.28
C ARG A 101 8.65 -8.30 -2.87
N ALA A 102 7.45 -8.00 -2.36
CA ALA A 102 6.21 -8.57 -2.90
C ALA A 102 6.00 -8.15 -4.36
N ALA A 103 6.15 -6.86 -4.68
CA ALA A 103 6.00 -6.34 -6.04
C ALA A 103 7.00 -7.00 -7.00
N ASN A 104 8.25 -7.21 -6.58
CA ASN A 104 9.28 -7.86 -7.40
C ASN A 104 8.95 -9.31 -7.77
N VAL A 105 8.20 -10.04 -6.94
CA VAL A 105 7.71 -11.39 -7.30
C VAL A 105 6.81 -11.30 -8.55
N TYR A 106 5.87 -10.37 -8.57
CA TYR A 106 4.93 -10.21 -9.69
C TYR A 106 5.58 -9.55 -10.91
N ARG A 107 6.51 -8.61 -10.71
CA ARG A 107 7.32 -8.03 -11.80
C ARG A 107 8.11 -9.11 -12.52
N GLY A 108 8.73 -10.05 -11.79
CA GLY A 108 9.44 -11.19 -12.37
C GLY A 108 8.52 -12.12 -13.18
N ARG A 109 7.31 -12.40 -12.70
CA ARG A 109 6.31 -13.20 -13.44
C ARG A 109 5.88 -12.54 -14.75
N LEU A 110 5.84 -11.21 -14.77
CA LEU A 110 5.39 -10.42 -15.92
C LEU A 110 6.55 -9.94 -16.83
N GLY A 111 7.81 -10.26 -16.50
CA GLY A 111 8.97 -9.87 -17.29
C GLY A 111 9.42 -8.41 -17.13
N TYR A 112 9.03 -7.73 -16.05
CA TYR A 112 9.50 -6.38 -15.74
C TYR A 112 10.80 -6.39 -14.92
N ALA A 113 11.68 -5.41 -15.15
CA ALA A 113 12.88 -5.19 -14.33
C ALA A 113 12.52 -5.01 -12.84
N PRO A 114 13.34 -5.52 -11.89
CA PRO A 114 13.05 -5.39 -10.46
C PRO A 114 13.06 -3.92 -10.01
N LEU A 115 12.34 -3.64 -8.94
CA LEU A 115 12.46 -2.39 -8.19
C LEU A 115 13.65 -2.49 -7.24
N GLY A 116 14.45 -1.42 -7.18
CA GLY A 116 15.52 -1.24 -6.21
C GLY A 116 14.98 -0.87 -4.82
N PRO A 117 15.88 -0.69 -3.84
CA PRO A 117 15.51 -0.36 -2.45
C PRO A 117 14.77 0.98 -2.30
N ASP A 118 14.93 1.89 -3.24
CA ASP A 118 14.22 3.17 -3.32
C ASP A 118 12.80 3.04 -3.91
N GLY A 119 12.43 1.84 -4.35
CA GLY A 119 11.14 1.53 -4.96
C GLY A 119 11.05 1.93 -6.44
N TRP A 120 12.14 2.36 -7.08
CA TRP A 120 12.17 2.66 -8.51
C TRP A 120 12.75 1.49 -9.31
N PRO A 121 12.36 1.32 -10.59
CA PRO A 121 12.95 0.27 -11.42
C PRO A 121 14.47 0.43 -11.50
N GLU A 122 15.21 -0.65 -11.28
CA GLU A 122 16.63 -0.67 -11.59
C GLU A 122 16.77 -0.50 -13.11
N VAL A 123 17.50 0.54 -13.51
CA VAL A 123 17.80 0.77 -14.93
C VAL A 123 18.73 -0.34 -15.37
N GLU A 124 18.45 -1.01 -16.49
CA GLU A 124 19.44 -1.87 -17.13
C GLU A 124 20.67 -1.01 -17.44
N THR A 125 21.76 -1.25 -16.69
CA THR A 125 23.08 -0.67 -16.96
C THR A 125 23.75 -1.36 -18.14
#